data_AF-B9DS61-F1
#
_entry.id   AF-B9DS61-F1
#
_cell.length_a   1.000
_cell.length_b   1.000
_cell.length_c   1.000
_cell.angle_alpha   90.00
_cell.angle_beta   90.00
_cell.angle_gamma   90.00
#
_symmetry.space_group_name_H-M   'P 1'
#
loop_
_entity.id
_entity.type
_entity.pdbx_description
1 polymer ?
#
loop_
_entity_poly.entity_id
_entity_poly.type
_entity_poly.pdbx_seq_one_letter_code
_entity_poly.pdbx_strand_id
1 'polypeptide(L)'
;MVKISKFSKSLGVFGKIISIIPDTTEIIGKGLDNGRPIVEKYMDQKQAREEKLKSLDNVINLPVEEARQHLEKQGFVVATIPVRPDKKWLKASLDEVVIMSPHSGKLPVGSLVKLYYVTYDVLEKSQEILDKDNLKKVERNQKIADTLETVKHIKMPFGKK
;
A
#
# COMPACT_ATOMS: atom_id res chain seq x y z
N MET A 1 -38.18 -45.06 -10.14
CA MET A 1 -36.93 -44.56 -9.52
C MET A 1 -36.84 -43.05 -9.72
N VAL A 2 -37.26 -42.24 -8.76
CA VAL A 2 -36.80 -40.85 -8.54
C VAL A 2 -37.04 -40.55 -7.05
N LYS A 3 -35.96 -40.37 -6.27
CA LYS A 3 -36.00 -39.87 -4.89
C LYS A 3 -35.80 -38.36 -4.94
N ILE A 4 -36.83 -37.58 -4.61
CA ILE A 4 -36.70 -36.13 -4.37
C ILE A 4 -36.41 -35.94 -2.88
N SER A 5 -35.19 -35.50 -2.60
CA SER A 5 -34.69 -35.23 -1.26
C SER A 5 -35.34 -33.99 -0.65
N LYS A 6 -35.72 -34.10 0.61
CA LYS A 6 -36.19 -33.02 1.48
C LYS A 6 -35.07 -31.99 1.71
N PHE A 7 -35.33 -30.73 1.37
CA PHE A 7 -34.69 -29.58 2.01
C PHE A 7 -35.76 -28.52 2.29
N SER A 8 -36.43 -28.68 3.41
CA SER A 8 -37.10 -27.58 4.11
C SER A 8 -36.13 -27.03 5.14
N LYS A 9 -35.79 -25.74 5.02
CA LYS A 9 -35.57 -24.79 6.14
C LYS A 9 -35.00 -23.47 5.61
N SER A 10 -35.65 -22.38 6.04
CA SER A 10 -35.04 -21.07 6.30
C SER A 10 -34.72 -20.15 5.11
N LEU A 11 -35.75 -19.67 4.40
CA LEU A 11 -35.68 -18.39 3.68
C LEU A 11 -37.02 -17.64 3.78
N GLY A 12 -37.32 -17.17 4.98
CA GLY A 12 -38.41 -16.22 5.23
C GLY A 12 -38.04 -15.39 6.44
N VAL A 13 -38.32 -14.09 6.41
CA VAL A 13 -38.08 -13.10 7.48
C VAL A 13 -36.70 -12.39 7.46
N PHE A 14 -36.22 -11.90 6.32
CA PHE A 14 -35.23 -10.79 6.29
C PHE A 14 -35.54 -9.68 5.26
N GLY A 15 -36.76 -9.63 4.74
CA GLY A 15 -37.15 -8.70 3.67
C GLY A 15 -38.07 -7.53 4.06
N LYS A 16 -38.36 -7.31 5.35
CA LYS A 16 -39.36 -6.31 5.82
C LYS A 16 -38.90 -5.41 6.97
N ILE A 17 -37.62 -5.07 7.03
CA ILE A 17 -37.10 -4.06 8.00
C ILE A 17 -36.57 -2.79 7.33
N ILE A 18 -36.86 -2.58 6.03
CA ILE A 18 -36.33 -1.45 5.25
C ILE A 18 -37.23 -0.19 5.25
N SER A 19 -38.38 -0.14 5.94
CA SER A 19 -39.30 1.00 5.71
C SER A 19 -40.05 1.58 6.89
N ILE A 20 -39.71 1.26 8.14
CA ILE A 20 -40.35 1.89 9.31
C ILE A 20 -39.29 2.17 10.38
N ILE A 21 -38.49 3.22 10.17
CA ILE A 21 -37.97 3.99 11.31
C ILE A 21 -38.84 5.25 11.34
N PRO A 22 -39.94 5.25 12.09
CA PRO A 22 -40.53 6.50 12.49
C PRO A 22 -39.58 7.12 13.51
N ASP A 23 -39.50 8.44 13.53
CA ASP A 23 -38.89 9.22 14.59
C ASP A 23 -39.10 8.57 15.97
N THR A 24 -38.05 7.98 16.52
CA THR A 24 -38.08 7.38 17.87
C THR A 24 -37.64 8.38 18.94
N THR A 25 -37.66 9.67 18.61
CA THR A 25 -37.39 10.77 19.55
C THR A 25 -38.45 10.92 20.65
N GLU A 26 -39.61 10.25 20.56
CA GLU A 26 -40.71 10.47 21.52
C GLU A 26 -41.05 9.29 22.45
N ILE A 27 -40.57 8.06 22.20
CA ILE A 27 -41.09 6.88 22.94
C ILE A 27 -40.24 6.48 24.16
N ILE A 28 -39.09 7.13 24.38
CA ILE A 28 -38.22 6.84 25.54
C ILE A 28 -38.60 7.73 26.74
N GLY A 29 -39.88 7.67 27.14
CA GLY A 29 -40.44 8.57 28.15
C GLY A 29 -40.50 8.03 29.58
N LYS A 30 -40.43 6.71 29.82
CA LYS A 30 -40.77 6.14 31.15
C LYS A 30 -39.93 4.90 31.46
N GLY A 31 -38.69 5.10 31.94
CA GLY A 31 -37.86 4.02 32.47
C GLY A 31 -36.33 4.19 32.36
N LEU A 32 -35.83 5.38 31.98
CA LEU A 32 -34.43 5.56 31.58
C LEU A 32 -33.70 6.67 32.36
N ASP A 33 -33.64 6.58 33.69
CA ASP A 33 -32.91 7.58 34.51
C ASP A 33 -31.45 7.17 34.83
N ASN A 34 -31.08 5.88 34.67
CA ASN A 34 -29.73 5.40 34.98
C ASN A 34 -28.86 5.04 33.76
N GLY A 35 -29.41 5.07 32.54
CA GLY A 35 -28.70 4.68 31.30
C GLY A 35 -28.15 5.83 30.46
N ARG A 36 -28.66 7.05 30.65
CA ARG A 36 -28.30 8.26 29.89
C ARG A 36 -26.81 8.66 30.00
N PRO A 37 -26.20 8.75 31.21
CA PRO A 37 -24.81 9.20 31.32
C PRO A 37 -23.82 8.21 30.69
N ILE A 38 -24.22 6.94 30.55
CA ILE A 38 -23.37 5.91 29.97
C ILE A 38 -23.35 6.05 28.44
N VAL A 39 -24.52 6.22 27.81
CA VAL A 39 -24.61 6.34 26.34
C VAL A 39 -24.03 7.67 25.85
N GLU A 40 -24.29 8.79 26.54
CA GLU A 40 -23.69 10.11 26.21
C GLU A 40 -22.17 10.06 26.26
N LYS A 41 -21.59 9.51 27.34
CA LYS A 41 -20.14 9.42 27.49
C LYS A 41 -19.48 8.60 26.37
N TYR A 42 -20.14 7.55 25.87
CA TYR A 42 -19.61 6.76 24.76
C TYR A 42 -19.77 7.44 23.40
N MET A 43 -20.83 8.25 23.20
CA MET A 43 -21.00 9.07 21.99
C MET A 43 -19.93 10.17 21.92
N ASP A 44 -19.73 10.89 23.03
CA ASP A 44 -18.71 11.96 23.12
C ASP A 44 -17.29 11.42 22.95
N GLN A 45 -16.98 10.25 23.53
CA GLN A 45 -15.65 9.64 23.37
C GLN A 45 -15.37 9.20 21.93
N LYS A 46 -16.40 8.73 21.21
CA LYS A 46 -16.26 8.38 19.80
C LYS A 46 -16.10 9.64 18.96
N GLN A 47 -16.91 10.66 19.20
CA GLN A 47 -16.86 11.91 18.46
C GLN A 47 -15.51 12.63 18.66
N ALA A 48 -15.01 12.72 19.89
CA ALA A 48 -13.69 13.29 20.18
C ALA A 48 -12.51 12.46 19.61
N ARG A 49 -12.71 11.16 19.37
CA ARG A 49 -11.73 10.32 18.66
C ARG A 49 -11.78 10.55 17.16
N GLU A 50 -12.97 10.68 16.58
CA GLU A 50 -13.17 10.91 15.15
C GLU A 50 -12.72 12.32 14.73
N GLU A 51 -12.92 13.34 15.58
CA GLU A 51 -12.45 14.71 15.34
C GLU A 51 -10.92 14.82 15.24
N LYS A 52 -10.17 13.88 15.84
CA LYS A 52 -8.70 13.87 15.81
C LYS A 52 -8.14 13.16 14.58
N LEU A 53 -8.97 12.44 13.82
CA LEU A 53 -8.54 11.67 12.67
C LEU A 53 -8.63 12.52 11.40
N LYS A 54 -7.48 12.85 10.82
CA LYS A 54 -7.39 13.57 9.56
C LYS A 54 -7.02 12.62 8.43
N SER A 55 -7.55 12.86 7.24
CA SER A 55 -7.15 12.11 6.05
C SER A 55 -5.70 12.44 5.70
N LEU A 56 -4.90 11.41 5.46
CA LEU A 56 -3.55 11.53 4.93
C LEU A 56 -3.62 11.61 3.39
N ASP A 57 -3.14 12.71 2.83
CA ASP A 57 -3.04 12.87 1.38
C ASP A 57 -1.86 12.07 0.81
N ASN A 58 -2.06 11.53 -0.39
CA ASN A 58 -0.98 10.87 -1.12
C ASN A 58 -0.09 11.93 -1.79
N VAL A 59 1.19 11.92 -1.43
CA VAL A 59 2.20 12.85 -1.94
C VAL A 59 3.31 12.14 -2.76
N ILE A 60 3.06 10.92 -3.21
CA ILE A 60 3.96 10.23 -4.15
C ILE A 60 4.00 11.01 -5.47
N ASN A 61 5.16 11.00 -6.13
CA ASN A 61 5.47 11.75 -7.35
C ASN A 61 5.55 13.29 -7.18
N LEU A 62 5.55 13.79 -5.94
CA LEU A 62 5.82 15.19 -5.65
C LEU A 62 7.27 15.41 -5.21
N PRO A 63 7.82 16.62 -5.40
CA PRO A 63 9.08 17.01 -4.77
C PRO A 63 9.00 16.86 -3.25
N VAL A 64 10.05 16.30 -2.64
CA VAL A 64 10.09 15.96 -1.21
C VAL A 64 9.80 17.16 -0.32
N GLU A 65 10.24 18.35 -0.71
CA GLU A 65 10.06 19.57 0.08
C GLU A 65 8.60 20.07 0.04
N GLU A 66 7.96 20.05 -1.13
CA GLU A 66 6.54 20.40 -1.27
C GLU A 66 5.65 19.39 -0.53
N ALA A 67 5.95 18.10 -0.69
CA ALA A 67 5.26 17.00 -0.01
C ALA A 67 5.35 17.14 1.52
N ARG A 68 6.55 17.45 2.03
CA ARG A 68 6.80 17.67 3.46
C ARG A 68 5.97 18.83 3.99
N GLN A 69 6.04 19.99 3.33
CA GLN A 69 5.30 21.17 3.75
C GLN A 69 3.78 20.95 3.71
N HIS A 70 3.26 20.24 2.71
CA HIS A 70 1.84 19.92 2.60
C HIS A 70 1.35 19.08 3.77
N LEU A 71 2.06 18.00 4.10
CA LEU A 71 1.70 17.11 5.21
C LEU A 71 1.90 17.78 6.58
N GLU A 72 2.93 18.60 6.75
CA GLU A 72 3.14 19.39 7.97
C GLU A 72 2.01 20.41 8.19
N LYS A 73 1.54 21.09 7.13
CA LYS A 73 0.36 21.98 7.18
C LYS A 73 -0.91 21.22 7.55
N GLN A 74 -1.00 19.95 7.22
CA GLN A 74 -2.11 19.10 7.66
C GLN A 74 -2.02 18.74 9.14
N GLY A 75 -0.88 18.96 9.79
CA GLY A 75 -0.64 18.64 11.19
C GLY A 75 0.01 17.26 11.39
N PHE A 76 0.60 16.68 10.34
CA PHE A 76 1.40 15.46 10.47
C PHE A 76 2.87 15.80 10.73
N VAL A 77 3.58 14.87 11.37
CA VAL A 77 5.04 14.96 11.53
C VAL A 77 5.67 14.20 10.37
N VAL A 78 6.58 14.82 9.64
CA VAL A 78 7.16 14.23 8.44
C VAL A 78 8.64 13.92 8.64
N ALA A 79 9.05 12.71 8.27
CA ALA A 79 10.46 12.33 8.18
C ALA A 79 10.83 12.03 6.72
N THR A 80 11.84 12.70 6.20
CA THR A 80 12.38 12.48 4.86
C THR A 80 13.57 11.54 4.91
N ILE A 81 13.57 10.50 4.07
CA ILE A 81 14.58 9.44 4.09
C ILE A 81 15.00 9.13 2.64
N PRO A 82 16.28 9.20 2.28
CA PRO A 82 16.71 8.77 0.95
C PRO A 82 16.46 7.26 0.78
N VAL A 83 15.89 6.85 -0.35
CA VAL A 83 15.69 5.42 -0.64
C VAL A 83 17.01 4.68 -0.78
N ARG A 84 16.97 3.35 -0.62
CA ARG A 84 18.11 2.50 -1.02
C ARG A 84 18.22 2.49 -2.55
N PRO A 85 19.46 2.54 -3.10
CA PRO A 85 19.68 2.43 -4.53
C PRO A 85 19.06 1.15 -5.12
N ASP A 86 18.35 1.30 -6.23
CA ASP A 86 17.68 0.22 -6.95
C ASP A 86 17.41 0.68 -8.39
N LYS A 87 17.50 -0.24 -9.34
CA LYS A 87 17.33 0.00 -10.78
C LYS A 87 15.96 0.59 -11.13
N LYS A 88 14.93 0.29 -10.32
CA LYS A 88 13.59 0.84 -10.52
C LYS A 88 13.53 2.36 -10.35
N TRP A 89 14.49 2.97 -9.66
CA TRP A 89 14.53 4.42 -9.41
C TRP A 89 15.09 5.22 -10.58
N LEU A 90 15.69 4.57 -11.59
CA LEU A 90 16.22 5.26 -12.77
C LEU A 90 15.14 5.97 -13.62
N LYS A 91 13.86 5.67 -13.38
CA LYS A 91 12.72 6.33 -14.02
C LYS A 91 12.15 7.49 -13.18
N ALA A 92 12.59 7.63 -11.94
CA ALA A 92 12.12 8.68 -11.04
C ALA A 92 12.96 9.95 -11.22
N SER A 93 12.37 11.08 -10.89
CA SER A 93 13.01 12.39 -10.93
C SER A 93 13.84 12.63 -9.67
N LEU A 94 14.78 13.58 -9.75
CA LEU A 94 15.55 14.01 -8.59
C LEU A 94 14.63 14.64 -7.54
N ASP A 95 14.88 14.32 -6.27
CA ASP A 95 14.13 14.78 -5.09
C ASP A 95 12.64 14.38 -5.07
N GLU A 96 12.25 13.45 -5.93
CA GLU A 96 10.88 12.95 -6.01
C GLU A 96 10.59 11.93 -4.89
N VAL A 97 9.42 12.05 -4.26
CA VAL A 97 8.91 11.05 -3.32
C VAL A 97 8.42 9.83 -4.09
N VAL A 98 9.04 8.68 -3.84
CA VAL A 98 8.72 7.42 -4.52
C VAL A 98 7.95 6.45 -3.62
N ILE A 99 8.08 6.56 -2.30
CA ILE A 99 7.36 5.73 -1.34
C ILE A 99 6.93 6.59 -0.16
N MET A 100 5.71 6.36 0.31
CA MET A 100 5.20 6.93 1.57
C MET A 100 4.79 5.80 2.53
N SER A 101 5.04 6.00 3.82
CA SER A 101 4.60 5.09 4.89
C SER A 101 4.08 5.87 6.10
N PRO A 102 2.80 5.68 6.49
CA PRO A 102 1.76 4.86 5.85
C PRO A 102 1.34 5.39 4.48
N HIS A 103 0.79 4.54 3.61
CA HIS A 103 0.51 4.89 2.21
C HIS A 103 -0.73 5.78 2.02
N SER A 104 -1.77 5.55 2.83
CA SER A 104 -2.99 6.35 2.86
C SER A 104 -3.79 5.98 4.10
N GLY A 105 -4.79 6.79 4.44
CA GLY A 105 -5.76 6.48 5.49
C GLY A 105 -6.07 7.66 6.39
N LYS A 106 -6.93 7.41 7.38
CA LYS A 106 -7.23 8.39 8.43
C LYS A 106 -6.27 8.17 9.60
N LEU A 107 -5.50 9.19 9.93
CA LEU A 107 -4.50 9.13 10.98
C LEU A 107 -4.75 10.21 12.02
N PRO A 108 -4.43 9.97 13.29
CA PRO A 108 -4.50 11.02 14.29
C PRO A 108 -3.51 12.13 13.92
N VAL A 109 -3.94 13.38 14.07
CA VAL A 109 -3.06 14.55 13.95
C VAL A 109 -1.83 14.36 14.84
N GLY A 110 -0.65 14.71 14.34
CA GLY A 110 0.64 14.49 14.99
C GLY A 110 1.28 13.12 14.68
N SER A 111 0.63 12.26 13.88
CA SER A 111 1.23 11.00 13.44
C SER A 111 2.48 11.22 12.57
N LEU A 112 3.45 10.32 12.70
CA LEU A 112 4.65 10.31 11.87
C LEU A 112 4.38 9.69 10.50
N VAL A 113 4.74 10.41 9.44
CA VAL A 113 4.71 9.95 8.05
C VAL A 113 6.13 9.96 7.50
N LYS A 114 6.58 8.83 6.98
CA LYS A 114 7.90 8.67 6.36
C LYS A 114 7.77 8.85 4.86
N LEU A 115 8.49 9.82 4.30
CA LEU A 115 8.64 10.04 2.88
C LEU A 115 9.99 9.52 2.43
N TYR A 116 9.96 8.55 1.53
CA TYR A 116 11.18 8.09 0.89
C TYR A 116 11.34 8.75 -0.47
N TYR A 117 12.48 9.37 -0.69
CA TYR A 117 12.74 10.18 -1.87
C TYR A 117 14.05 9.79 -2.54
N VAL A 118 14.18 10.19 -3.81
CA VAL A 118 15.33 9.88 -4.65
C VAL A 118 16.34 11.02 -4.60
N THR A 119 17.59 10.73 -4.25
CA THR A 119 18.69 11.69 -4.30
C THR A 119 19.62 11.40 -5.48
N TYR A 120 20.53 12.33 -5.76
CA TYR A 120 21.57 12.14 -6.77
C TYR A 120 22.40 10.87 -6.52
N ASP A 121 22.90 10.68 -5.29
CA ASP A 121 23.67 9.48 -4.91
C ASP A 121 22.90 8.18 -5.13
N VAL A 122 21.58 8.20 -4.95
CA VAL A 122 20.73 7.04 -5.18
C VAL A 122 20.68 6.73 -6.67
N LEU A 123 20.48 7.74 -7.52
CA LEU A 123 20.42 7.56 -8.98
C LEU A 123 21.75 7.04 -9.52
N GLU A 124 22.86 7.64 -9.10
CA GLU A 124 24.21 7.21 -9.49
C GLU A 124 24.47 5.74 -9.13
N LYS A 125 24.25 5.38 -7.86
CA LYS A 125 24.42 3.99 -7.40
C LYS A 125 23.44 3.03 -8.09
N SER A 126 22.24 3.49 -8.41
CA SER A 126 21.24 2.68 -9.14
C SER A 126 21.69 2.40 -10.58
N GLN A 127 22.36 3.36 -11.21
CA GLN A 127 22.94 3.21 -12.54
C GLN A 127 24.10 2.21 -12.52
N GLU A 128 25.01 2.32 -11.54
CA GLU A 128 26.08 1.33 -11.38
C GLU A 128 25.56 -0.11 -11.22
N ILE A 129 24.46 -0.28 -10.48
CA ILE A 129 23.83 -1.58 -10.29
C ILE A 129 23.30 -2.13 -11.62
N LEU A 130 22.77 -1.27 -12.50
CA LEU A 130 22.34 -1.66 -13.83
C LEU A 130 23.54 -2.08 -14.70
N ASP A 131 24.61 -1.29 -14.69
CA ASP A 131 25.80 -1.51 -15.50
C ASP A 131 26.54 -2.78 -15.09
N LYS A 132 26.71 -3.01 -13.78
CA LYS A 132 27.29 -4.25 -13.23
C LYS A 132 26.53 -5.49 -13.68
N ASP A 133 25.21 -5.41 -13.78
CA ASP A 133 24.41 -6.54 -14.21
C ASP A 133 24.44 -6.75 -15.73
N ASN A 134 24.57 -5.67 -16.50
CA ASN A 134 24.78 -5.76 -17.95
C ASN A 134 26.16 -6.37 -18.26
N LEU A 135 27.21 -5.95 -17.58
CA LEU A 135 28.55 -6.53 -17.70
C LEU A 135 28.54 -8.03 -17.39
N LYS A 136 27.94 -8.44 -16.27
CA LYS A 136 27.80 -9.87 -15.91
C LYS A 136 27.05 -10.67 -16.97
N LYS A 137 26.03 -10.10 -17.63
CA LYS A 137 25.29 -10.77 -18.71
C LYS A 137 26.17 -10.92 -19.95
N VAL A 138 26.89 -9.88 -20.33
CA VAL A 138 27.81 -9.91 -21.48
C VAL A 138 28.92 -10.93 -21.25
N GLU A 139 29.56 -10.93 -20.07
CA GLU A 139 30.58 -11.91 -19.70
C GLU A 139 30.07 -13.35 -19.75
N ARG A 140 28.84 -13.59 -19.26
CA ARG A 140 28.22 -14.92 -19.35
C ARG A 140 28.00 -15.34 -20.80
N ASN A 141 27.50 -14.43 -21.64
CA ASN A 141 27.25 -14.72 -23.04
C ASN A 141 28.54 -14.99 -23.81
N GLN A 142 29.62 -14.26 -23.52
CA GLN A 142 30.95 -14.50 -24.08
C GLN A 142 31.48 -15.89 -23.67
N LYS A 143 31.44 -16.24 -22.38
CA LYS A 143 31.84 -17.58 -21.91
C LYS A 143 31.06 -18.71 -22.59
N ILE A 144 29.77 -18.50 -22.86
CA ILE A 144 28.95 -19.48 -23.57
C ILE A 144 29.36 -19.55 -25.05
N ALA A 145 29.62 -18.42 -25.70
CA ALA A 145 30.12 -18.41 -27.07
C ALA A 145 31.48 -19.13 -27.18
N ASP A 146 32.42 -18.84 -26.29
CA ASP A 146 33.76 -19.43 -26.27
C ASP A 146 33.70 -20.96 -26.06
N THR A 147 32.82 -21.43 -25.18
CA THR A 147 32.62 -22.87 -24.96
C THR A 147 31.98 -23.54 -26.17
N LEU A 148 31.02 -22.89 -26.84
CA LEU A 148 30.42 -23.41 -28.07
C LEU A 148 31.43 -23.45 -29.23
N GLU A 149 32.27 -22.43 -29.38
CA GLU A 149 33.35 -22.45 -30.37
C GLU A 149 34.35 -23.56 -30.06
N THR A 150 34.79 -23.68 -28.81
CA THR A 150 35.69 -24.77 -28.39
C THR A 150 35.13 -26.15 -28.74
N VAL A 151 33.83 -26.38 -28.49
CA VAL A 151 33.16 -27.64 -28.82
C VAL A 151 33.03 -27.86 -30.34
N LYS A 152 32.81 -26.81 -31.14
CA LYS A 152 32.77 -26.93 -32.62
C LYS A 152 34.10 -27.38 -33.22
N HIS A 153 35.23 -27.01 -32.61
CA HIS A 153 36.56 -27.41 -33.06
C HIS A 153 36.92 -28.86 -32.65
N ILE A 154 36.20 -29.44 -31.70
CA ILE A 154 36.29 -30.87 -31.38
C ILE A 154 35.44 -31.62 -32.41
N LYS A 155 36.12 -32.15 -33.43
CA LYS A 155 35.52 -32.98 -34.49
C LYS A 155 34.77 -34.16 -33.86
N MET A 156 33.45 -34.04 -33.72
CA MET A 156 32.59 -35.07 -33.14
C MET A 156 32.70 -36.37 -33.95
N PRO A 157 33.11 -37.52 -33.36
CA PRO A 157 33.28 -38.78 -34.07
C PRO A 157 31.96 -39.54 -34.25
N PHE A 158 30.87 -38.83 -34.58
CA PHE A 158 29.55 -39.45 -34.81
C PHE A 158 29.20 -39.40 -36.30
N GLY A 159 30.03 -40.09 -37.09
CA GLY A 159 29.73 -40.45 -38.47
C GLY A 159 29.06 -41.81 -38.53
N LYS A 160 27.76 -41.80 -38.89
CA LYS A 160 26.99 -42.81 -39.64
C LYS A 160 27.25 -44.30 -39.35
N LYS A 161 26.23 -44.95 -38.78
CA LYS A 161 25.80 -46.30 -39.19
C LYS A 161 24.36 -46.22 -39.68
#